data_AF-A0AB34H768-F1
#
_entry.id   AF-A0AB34H768-F1
#
_cell.length_a   1.000
_cell.length_b   1.000
_cell.length_c   1.000
_cell.angle_alpha   90.00
_cell.angle_beta   90.00
_cell.angle_gamma   90.00
#
_symmetry.space_group_name_H-M   'P 1'
#
loop_
_entity.id
_entity.type
_entity.pdbx_description
1 polymer ?
#
loop_
_entity_poly.entity_id
_entity_poly.type
_entity_poly.pdbx_seq_one_letter_code
_entity_poly.pdbx_strand_id
1 'polypeptide(L)'
;MGNVEPFLLKKLEEEPEVFDQNYLVAASFEDVGNHPIVTALFNNQAYHSTALALALVDNVLFKLLSGARASITVFNHPQPQSNRETSENILYEGPKGHYLVINLLFGMAFLSSSFCNLTVKERCIKTKQVQFISGIYVATFWLSALLWDLISFLTPTLLLLVVFLYYDEEAFTHPENIPAVVLMLMFYAWAIIPFIYLTSFCFDNAGSACVKLIITLTFLASAPLFSSQSQVKKI
;
A
#
# COMPACT_ATOMS: atom_id res chain seq x y z
N MET A 1 -51.82 9.70 11.33
CA MET A 1 -50.40 9.93 10.95
C MET A 1 -50.32 9.65 9.46
N GLY A 2 -49.79 10.58 8.65
CA GLY A 2 -49.68 10.38 7.20
C GLY A 2 -48.69 9.26 6.87
N ASN A 3 -48.85 8.64 5.70
CA ASN A 3 -47.91 7.63 5.22
C ASN A 3 -46.51 8.26 5.09
N VAL A 4 -45.50 7.65 5.74
CA VAL A 4 -44.13 8.19 5.84
C VAL A 4 -43.37 8.05 4.51
N GLU A 5 -43.70 7.03 3.72
CA GLU A 5 -43.04 6.73 2.45
C GLU A 5 -43.13 7.86 1.41
N PRO A 6 -44.31 8.40 1.06
CA PRO A 6 -44.41 9.49 0.08
C PRO A 6 -43.73 10.78 0.55
N PHE A 7 -43.64 11.01 1.87
CA PHE A 7 -42.89 12.15 2.40
C PHE A 7 -41.39 11.99 2.18
N LEU A 8 -40.85 10.80 2.47
CA LEU A 8 -39.43 10.50 2.26
C LEU A 8 -39.06 10.56 0.78
N LEU A 9 -39.91 10.02 -0.10
CA LEU A 9 -39.69 10.07 -1.56
C LEU A 9 -39.70 11.51 -2.08
N LYS A 10 -40.66 12.33 -1.65
CA LYS A 10 -40.68 13.76 -2.00
C LYS A 10 -39.43 14.49 -1.53
N LYS A 11 -38.97 14.21 -0.30
CA LYS A 11 -37.79 14.87 0.27
C LYS A 11 -36.49 14.43 -0.43
N LEU A 12 -36.43 13.18 -0.88
CA LEU A 12 -35.35 12.65 -1.71
C LEU A 12 -35.30 13.34 -3.08
N GLU A 13 -36.44 13.62 -3.70
CA GLU A 13 -36.51 14.34 -4.99
C GLU A 13 -36.15 15.82 -4.88
N GLU A 14 -36.53 16.50 -3.78
CA GLU A 14 -36.24 17.92 -3.57
C GLU A 14 -34.76 18.17 -3.20
N GLU A 15 -34.19 17.38 -2.29
CA GLU A 15 -32.87 17.63 -1.70
C GLU A 15 -32.12 16.32 -1.38
N PRO A 16 -31.50 15.64 -2.36
CA PRO A 16 -30.89 14.32 -2.15
C PRO A 16 -29.70 14.35 -1.18
N GLU A 17 -28.85 15.38 -1.25
CA GLU A 17 -27.67 15.49 -0.36
C GLU A 17 -28.06 15.69 1.11
N VAL A 18 -29.10 16.50 1.36
CA VAL A 18 -29.63 16.75 2.71
C VAL A 18 -30.38 15.53 3.22
N PHE A 19 -31.04 14.79 2.33
CA PHE A 19 -31.73 13.56 2.66
C PHE A 19 -30.76 12.51 3.23
N ASP A 20 -29.63 12.30 2.55
CA ASP A 20 -28.64 11.29 2.96
C ASP A 20 -27.97 11.59 4.31
N GLN A 21 -27.83 12.87 4.68
CA GLN A 21 -27.23 13.25 5.95
C GLN A 21 -28.22 13.20 7.13
N ASN A 22 -29.49 13.59 6.90
CA ASN A 22 -30.45 13.81 7.98
C ASN A 22 -31.49 12.69 8.15
N TYR A 23 -31.75 11.90 7.10
CA TYR A 23 -32.79 10.87 7.09
C TYR A 23 -32.16 9.48 6.90
N LEU A 24 -31.57 8.98 7.97
CA LEU A 24 -30.86 7.69 7.98
C LEU A 24 -31.81 6.50 8.19
N VAL A 25 -32.84 6.67 9.01
CA VAL A 25 -33.77 5.61 9.43
C VAL A 25 -35.16 6.17 9.64
N ALA A 26 -36.19 5.38 9.34
CA ALA A 26 -37.59 5.69 9.60
C ALA A 26 -38.36 4.41 9.92
N ALA A 27 -39.55 4.54 10.51
CA ALA A 27 -40.43 3.42 10.77
C ALA A 27 -41.88 3.80 10.43
N SER A 28 -42.58 2.90 9.76
CA SER A 28 -44.02 3.00 9.50
C SER A 28 -44.76 1.94 10.32
N PHE A 29 -45.89 2.33 10.90
CA PHE A 29 -46.76 1.46 11.69
C PHE A 29 -48.12 1.43 11.02
N GLU A 30 -48.50 0.27 10.50
CA GLU A 30 -49.79 0.05 9.83
C GLU A 30 -50.57 -1.04 10.58
N ASP A 31 -51.85 -0.79 10.86
CA ASP A 31 -52.71 -1.78 11.50
C ASP A 31 -53.63 -2.40 10.43
N VAL A 32 -53.32 -3.64 10.03
CA VAL A 32 -54.08 -4.37 9.02
C VAL A 32 -54.91 -5.44 9.72
N GLY A 33 -56.18 -5.13 9.98
CA GLY A 33 -57.20 -6.10 10.37
C GLY A 33 -56.83 -6.95 11.59
N ASN A 34 -56.39 -6.32 12.68
CA ASN A 34 -55.89 -6.88 13.96
C ASN A 34 -54.41 -7.30 14.02
N HIS A 35 -53.65 -7.14 12.94
CA HIS A 35 -52.19 -7.36 12.97
C HIS A 35 -51.44 -6.04 12.74
N PRO A 36 -50.73 -5.52 13.76
CA PRO A 36 -49.85 -4.38 13.57
C PRO A 36 -48.63 -4.83 12.76
N ILE A 37 -48.47 -4.26 11.57
CA ILE A 37 -47.30 -4.42 10.70
C ILE A 37 -46.39 -3.22 10.96
N VAL A 38 -45.13 -3.52 11.29
CA VAL A 38 -44.10 -2.49 11.47
C VAL A 38 -43.07 -2.64 10.37
N THR A 39 -42.91 -1.60 9.57
CA THR A 39 -41.93 -1.54 8.48
C THR A 39 -40.80 -0.61 8.86
N ALA A 40 -39.59 -1.15 9.00
CA ALA A 40 -38.38 -0.38 9.23
C ALA A 40 -37.76 0.02 7.88
N LEU A 41 -37.58 1.33 7.67
CA LEU A 41 -36.97 1.90 6.48
C LEU A 41 -35.56 2.38 6.87
N PHE A 42 -34.56 2.10 6.03
CA PHE A 42 -33.19 2.50 6.27
C PHE A 42 -32.57 3.07 4.99
N ASN A 43 -31.66 4.03 5.17
CA ASN A 43 -30.86 4.57 4.09
C ASN A 43 -29.55 3.79 3.96
N ASN A 44 -29.27 3.20 2.80
CA ASN A 44 -28.10 2.36 2.57
C ASN A 44 -26.77 3.14 2.44
N GLN A 45 -26.76 4.46 2.60
CA GLN A 45 -25.51 5.26 2.57
C GLN A 45 -24.66 5.08 3.83
N ALA A 46 -25.27 4.87 4.99
CA ALA A 46 -24.53 4.67 6.24
C ALA A 46 -24.37 3.19 6.56
N TYR A 47 -23.13 2.75 6.80
CA TYR A 47 -22.79 1.33 7.05
C TYR A 47 -23.60 0.66 8.17
N HIS A 48 -24.02 1.43 9.18
CA HIS A 48 -24.76 0.92 10.34
C HIS A 48 -26.26 1.22 10.30
N SER A 49 -26.79 1.80 9.21
CA SER A 49 -28.19 2.22 9.14
C SER A 49 -29.17 1.07 9.29
N THR A 50 -28.91 -0.08 8.66
CA THR A 50 -29.77 -1.26 8.73
C THR A 50 -29.86 -1.81 10.16
N ALA A 51 -28.71 -1.96 10.82
CA ALA A 51 -28.65 -2.44 12.21
C ALA A 51 -29.30 -1.43 13.17
N LEU A 52 -29.13 -0.13 12.93
CA LEU A 52 -29.74 0.94 13.72
C LEU A 52 -31.27 0.96 13.57
N ALA A 53 -31.80 0.81 12.36
CA ALA A 53 -33.24 0.79 12.10
C ALA A 53 -33.92 -0.34 12.87
N LEU A 54 -33.31 -1.54 12.84
CA LEU A 54 -33.79 -2.70 13.59
C LEU A 54 -33.74 -2.45 15.10
N ALA A 55 -32.61 -1.96 15.62
CA ALA A 55 -32.44 -1.69 17.04
C ALA A 55 -33.46 -0.67 17.57
N LEU A 56 -33.81 0.35 16.78
CA LEU A 56 -34.83 1.33 17.15
C LEU A 56 -36.23 0.73 17.20
N VAL A 57 -36.60 -0.07 16.20
CA VAL A 57 -37.90 -0.75 16.17
C VAL A 57 -38.04 -1.74 17.32
N ASP A 58 -36.99 -2.53 17.60
CA ASP A 58 -36.97 -3.46 18.73
C ASP A 58 -37.08 -2.72 20.06
N ASN A 59 -36.40 -1.58 20.21
CA ASN A 59 -36.48 -0.78 21.43
C ASN A 59 -37.89 -0.16 21.63
N VAL A 60 -38.56 0.26 20.56
CA VAL A 60 -39.95 0.74 20.61
C VAL A 60 -40.89 -0.40 21.01
N LEU A 61 -40.77 -1.57 20.38
CA LEU A 61 -41.59 -2.74 20.71
C LEU A 61 -41.37 -3.19 22.16
N PHE A 62 -40.12 -3.19 22.62
CA PHE A 62 -39.79 -3.57 23.99
C PHE A 62 -40.37 -2.60 25.02
N LYS A 63 -40.36 -1.28 24.74
CA LYS A 63 -41.01 -0.26 25.56
C LYS A 63 -42.53 -0.45 25.62
N LEU A 64 -43.14 -0.86 24.52
CA LEU A 64 -44.58 -1.10 24.46
C LEU A 64 -44.99 -2.29 25.34
N LEU A 65 -44.19 -3.36 25.34
CA LEU A 65 -44.48 -4.60 26.07
C LEU A 65 -44.04 -4.56 27.55
N SER A 66 -42.88 -3.97 27.84
CA SER A 66 -42.25 -4.03 29.16
C SER A 66 -42.37 -2.72 29.97
N GLY A 67 -43.01 -1.70 29.39
CA GLY A 67 -43.27 -0.40 30.01
C GLY A 67 -42.27 0.70 29.62
N ALA A 68 -42.67 1.96 29.82
CA ALA A 68 -41.97 3.14 29.30
C ALA A 68 -40.52 3.35 29.80
N ARG A 69 -40.13 2.68 30.90
CA ARG A 69 -38.76 2.75 31.46
C ARG A 69 -37.82 1.66 30.93
N ALA A 70 -38.35 0.68 30.19
CA ALA A 70 -37.55 -0.37 29.60
C ALA A 70 -36.79 0.17 28.39
N SER A 71 -35.53 -0.23 28.19
CA SER A 71 -34.75 0.16 27.01
C SER A 71 -33.74 -0.93 26.67
N ILE A 72 -33.51 -1.13 25.38
CA ILE A 72 -32.46 -2.01 24.85
C ILE A 72 -31.38 -1.16 24.20
N THR A 73 -30.12 -1.54 24.38
CA THR A 73 -28.95 -0.93 23.73
C THR A 73 -28.20 -1.99 22.95
N VAL A 74 -27.95 -1.73 21.67
CA VAL A 74 -27.21 -2.65 20.78
C VAL A 74 -25.82 -2.05 20.55
N PHE A 75 -24.79 -2.88 20.69
CA PHE A 75 -23.40 -2.50 20.42
C PHE A 75 -22.79 -3.50 19.44
N ASN A 76 -21.97 -3.00 18.52
CA ASN A 76 -21.16 -3.84 17.66
C ASN A 76 -19.78 -4.02 18.31
N HIS A 77 -19.40 -5.27 18.57
CA HIS A 77 -18.06 -5.61 19.04
C HIS A 77 -17.46 -6.66 18.09
N PRO A 78 -16.69 -6.23 17.08
CA PRO A 78 -16.07 -7.15 16.13
C PRO A 78 -15.18 -8.15 16.86
N GLN A 79 -15.22 -9.41 16.43
CA GLN A 79 -14.33 -10.43 16.98
C GLN A 79 -12.88 -10.10 16.61
N PRO A 80 -11.89 -10.35 17.51
CA PRO A 80 -10.48 -10.22 17.14
C PRO A 80 -10.17 -11.09 15.92
N GLN A 81 -9.43 -10.51 14.98
CA GLN A 81 -9.05 -11.18 13.74
C GLN A 81 -8.15 -12.38 14.05
N SER A 82 -8.34 -13.47 13.31
CA SER A 82 -7.40 -14.59 13.32
C SER A 82 -6.05 -14.16 12.74
N ASN A 83 -4.95 -14.81 13.12
CA ASN A 83 -3.62 -14.56 12.55
C ASN A 83 -3.61 -14.68 11.01
N ARG A 84 -4.45 -15.57 10.46
CA ARG A 84 -4.59 -15.75 9.00
C ARG A 84 -5.27 -14.54 8.36
N GLU A 85 -6.36 -14.07 8.96
CA GLU A 85 -7.12 -12.90 8.49
C GLU A 85 -6.30 -11.61 8.64
N THR A 86 -5.50 -11.50 9.69
CA THR A 86 -4.58 -10.37 9.90
C THR A 86 -3.48 -10.36 8.83
N SER A 87 -2.93 -11.53 8.50
CA SER A 87 -1.90 -11.64 7.45
C SER A 87 -2.46 -11.34 6.06
N GLU A 88 -3.68 -11.79 5.79
CA GLU A 88 -4.42 -11.43 4.59
C GLU A 88 -4.68 -9.91 4.59
N ASN A 89 -5.22 -9.32 5.65
CA ASN A 89 -5.43 -7.88 5.73
C ASN A 89 -4.12 -7.07 5.59
N ILE A 90 -2.99 -7.53 6.11
CA ILE A 90 -1.69 -6.87 5.84
C ILE A 90 -1.34 -6.92 4.35
N LEU A 91 -1.67 -8.01 3.66
CA LEU A 91 -1.45 -8.17 2.22
C LEU A 91 -2.45 -7.35 1.37
N TYR A 92 -3.69 -7.17 1.85
CA TYR A 92 -4.81 -6.55 1.11
C TYR A 92 -5.11 -5.09 1.50
N GLU A 93 -5.03 -4.73 2.77
CA GLU A 93 -5.43 -3.43 3.34
C GLU A 93 -4.31 -2.37 3.37
N GLY A 94 -3.13 -2.67 2.82
CA GLY A 94 -2.06 -1.70 2.70
C GLY A 94 -1.93 -1.09 1.29
N PRO A 95 -2.88 -0.33 0.71
CA PRO A 95 -2.58 0.44 -0.50
C PRO A 95 -1.32 1.29 -0.27
N LYS A 96 -1.16 1.85 0.92
CA LYS A 96 0.04 2.57 1.35
C LYS A 96 1.32 1.72 1.24
N GLY A 97 1.32 0.51 1.79
CA GLY A 97 2.47 -0.40 1.74
C GLY A 97 2.81 -0.83 0.31
N HIS A 98 1.80 -1.10 -0.50
CA HIS A 98 1.98 -1.45 -1.91
C HIS A 98 2.63 -0.31 -2.72
N TYR A 99 2.11 0.92 -2.57
CA TYR A 99 2.71 2.09 -3.22
C TYR A 99 4.13 2.37 -2.71
N LEU A 100 4.38 2.19 -1.41
CA LEU A 100 5.70 2.35 -0.81
C LEU A 100 6.71 1.38 -1.41
N VAL A 101 6.36 0.09 -1.52
CA VAL A 101 7.23 -0.94 -2.11
C VAL A 101 7.52 -0.66 -3.58
N ILE A 102 6.51 -0.31 -4.39
CA ILE A 102 6.72 0.04 -5.80
C ILE A 102 7.65 1.24 -5.95
N ASN A 103 7.41 2.29 -5.16
CA ASN A 103 8.22 3.51 -5.24
C ASN A 103 9.65 3.27 -4.79
N LEU A 104 9.85 2.51 -3.71
CA LEU A 104 11.16 2.10 -3.25
C LEU A 104 11.90 1.31 -4.33
N LEU A 105 11.21 0.35 -4.96
CA LEU A 105 11.80 -0.48 -6.00
C LEU A 105 12.23 0.31 -7.23
N PHE A 106 11.41 1.25 -7.66
CA PHE A 106 11.74 2.17 -8.74
C PHE A 106 12.95 3.05 -8.38
N GLY A 107 12.98 3.60 -7.16
CA GLY A 107 14.13 4.37 -6.66
C GLY A 107 15.43 3.56 -6.65
N MET A 108 15.37 2.31 -6.20
CA MET A 108 16.53 1.41 -6.17
C MET A 108 17.00 1.00 -7.57
N ALA A 109 16.07 0.77 -8.51
CA ALA A 109 16.40 0.50 -9.91
C ALA A 109 17.07 1.70 -10.59
N PHE A 110 16.58 2.91 -10.32
CA PHE A 110 17.17 4.15 -10.81
C PHE A 110 18.56 4.38 -10.23
N LEU A 111 18.72 4.27 -8.91
CA LEU A 111 20.00 4.42 -8.22
C LEU A 111 21.03 3.44 -8.77
N SER A 112 20.67 2.17 -8.86
CA SER A 112 21.58 1.12 -9.33
C SER A 112 21.99 1.36 -10.80
N SER A 113 21.04 1.69 -11.68
CA SER A 113 21.36 1.95 -13.08
C SER A 113 22.33 3.13 -13.31
N SER A 114 22.33 4.12 -12.40
CA SER A 114 23.23 5.27 -12.48
C SER A 114 24.71 4.87 -12.50
N PHE A 115 25.12 3.80 -11.79
CA PHE A 115 26.51 3.31 -11.78
C PHE A 115 27.00 2.82 -13.15
N CYS A 116 26.07 2.43 -14.03
CA CYS A 116 26.40 2.07 -15.42
C CYS A 116 26.96 3.26 -16.20
N ASN A 117 26.50 4.48 -15.90
CA ASN A 117 26.88 5.68 -16.64
C ASN A 117 28.38 5.96 -16.55
N LEU A 118 28.95 5.88 -15.34
CA LEU A 118 30.38 6.05 -15.11
C LEU A 118 31.18 4.94 -15.80
N THR A 119 30.78 3.68 -15.61
CA THR A 119 31.45 2.51 -16.20
C THR A 119 31.48 2.53 -17.73
N VAL A 120 30.38 2.97 -18.38
CA VAL A 120 30.30 3.08 -19.84
C VAL A 120 31.09 4.29 -20.34
N LYS A 121 30.99 5.45 -19.70
CA LYS A 121 31.77 6.65 -20.08
C LYS A 121 33.27 6.41 -20.04
N GLU A 122 33.77 5.73 -19.02
CA GLU A 122 35.18 5.37 -18.91
C GLU A 122 35.67 4.46 -20.05
N ARG A 123 34.79 3.60 -20.58
CA ARG A 123 35.09 2.78 -21.76
C ARG A 123 35.07 3.60 -23.04
N CYS A 124 34.08 4.47 -23.23
CA CYS A 124 33.97 5.34 -24.41
C CYS A 124 35.15 6.31 -24.54
N ILE A 125 35.60 6.88 -23.41
CA ILE A 125 36.72 7.85 -23.36
C ILE A 125 38.09 7.13 -23.38
N LYS A 126 38.10 5.78 -23.32
CA LYS A 126 39.31 4.94 -23.23
C LYS A 126 40.23 5.29 -22.04
N THR A 127 39.70 5.93 -21.00
CA THR A 127 40.46 6.31 -19.80
C THR A 127 41.07 5.08 -19.12
N LYS A 128 40.38 3.93 -19.18
CA LYS A 128 40.92 2.64 -18.69
C LYS A 128 42.22 2.23 -19.40
N GLN A 129 42.33 2.48 -20.70
CA GLN A 129 43.54 2.16 -21.47
C GLN A 129 44.73 3.02 -21.04
N VAL A 130 44.50 4.30 -20.73
CA VAL A 130 45.55 5.21 -20.21
C VAL A 130 46.00 4.79 -18.82
N GLN A 131 45.08 4.36 -17.96
CA GLN A 131 45.41 3.83 -16.64
C GLN A 131 46.22 2.53 -16.71
N PHE A 132 45.93 1.64 -17.68
CA PHE A 132 46.73 0.43 -17.89
C PHE A 132 48.12 0.71 -18.46
N ILE A 133 48.24 1.70 -19.37
CA ILE A 133 49.55 2.15 -19.87
C ILE A 133 50.43 2.71 -18.72
N SER A 134 49.80 3.24 -17.67
CA SER A 134 50.47 3.75 -16.47
C SER A 134 50.91 2.65 -15.48
N GLY A 135 50.74 1.37 -15.82
CA GLY A 135 51.21 0.23 -15.02
C GLY A 135 50.28 -0.21 -13.89
N ILE A 136 49.03 0.26 -13.87
CA ILE A 136 48.04 -0.17 -12.87
C ILE A 136 47.55 -1.58 -13.18
N TYR A 137 47.48 -2.43 -12.16
CA TYR A 137 46.98 -3.80 -12.32
C TYR A 137 45.45 -3.82 -12.47
N VAL A 138 44.95 -4.74 -13.30
CA VAL A 138 43.51 -4.85 -13.62
C VAL A 138 42.67 -5.09 -12.37
N ALA A 139 43.10 -5.94 -11.45
CA ALA A 139 42.33 -6.19 -10.23
C ALA A 139 42.27 -4.97 -9.29
N THR A 140 43.36 -4.20 -9.16
CA THR A 140 43.36 -3.00 -8.31
C THR A 140 42.41 -1.93 -8.84
N PHE A 141 42.27 -1.82 -10.16
CA PHE A 141 41.30 -0.93 -10.79
C PHE A 141 39.86 -1.33 -10.46
N TRP A 142 39.49 -2.60 -10.68
CA TRP A 142 38.13 -3.08 -10.43
C TRP A 142 37.75 -3.08 -8.96
N LEU A 143 38.69 -3.43 -8.06
CA LEU A 143 38.45 -3.36 -6.62
C LEU A 143 38.26 -1.92 -6.14
N SER A 144 39.05 -0.97 -6.64
CA SER A 144 38.88 0.44 -6.31
C SER A 144 37.54 0.99 -6.83
N ALA A 145 37.13 0.60 -8.04
CA ALA A 145 35.84 1.00 -8.61
C ALA A 145 34.66 0.42 -7.81
N LEU A 146 34.71 -0.87 -7.48
CA LEU A 146 33.69 -1.54 -6.68
C LEU A 146 33.58 -0.93 -5.28
N LEU A 147 34.72 -0.63 -4.64
CA LEU A 147 34.75 -0.01 -3.31
C LEU A 147 34.13 1.39 -3.36
N TRP A 148 34.48 2.18 -4.38
CA TRP A 148 33.92 3.52 -4.58
C TRP A 148 32.40 3.48 -4.80
N ASP A 149 31.91 2.55 -5.62
CA ASP A 149 30.48 2.40 -5.87
C ASP A 149 29.74 1.91 -4.63
N LEU A 150 30.34 1.02 -3.81
CA LEU A 150 29.76 0.57 -2.54
C LEU A 150 29.64 1.71 -1.52
N ILE A 151 30.67 2.56 -1.39
CA ILE A 151 30.64 3.75 -0.53
C ILE A 151 29.60 4.76 -1.04
N SER A 152 29.54 4.95 -2.35
CA SER A 152 28.56 5.84 -2.99
C SER A 152 27.13 5.33 -2.82
N PHE A 153 26.92 4.01 -2.77
CA PHE A 153 25.63 3.38 -2.48
C PHE A 153 25.19 3.50 -1.02
N LEU A 154 26.15 3.53 -0.09
CA LEU A 154 25.86 3.68 1.34
C LEU A 154 25.19 5.02 1.66
N THR A 155 25.57 6.09 0.95
CA THR A 155 25.03 7.44 1.17
C THR A 155 23.50 7.53 0.96
N PRO A 156 22.92 7.17 -0.20
CA PRO A 156 21.48 7.17 -0.41
C PRO A 156 20.75 6.12 0.46
N THR A 157 21.41 5.01 0.78
CA THR A 157 20.87 3.98 1.68
C THR A 157 20.65 4.53 3.09
N LEU A 158 21.62 5.27 3.62
CA LEU A 158 21.50 5.92 4.92
C LEU A 158 20.42 7.00 4.91
N LEU A 159 20.37 7.80 3.83
CA LEU A 159 19.34 8.83 3.67
C LEU A 159 17.93 8.22 3.64
N LEU A 160 17.74 7.11 2.93
CA LEU A 160 16.48 6.36 2.91
C LEU A 160 16.09 5.87 4.30
N LEU A 161 17.05 5.37 5.08
CA LEU A 161 16.81 4.92 6.45
C LEU A 161 16.38 6.06 7.37
N VAL A 162 17.01 7.24 7.25
CA VAL A 162 16.61 8.45 8.00
C VAL A 162 15.18 8.85 7.66
N VAL A 163 14.80 8.76 6.39
CA VAL A 163 13.41 9.04 5.96
C VAL A 163 12.44 8.04 6.59
N PHE A 164 12.73 6.74 6.57
CA PHE A 164 11.86 5.75 7.22
C PHE A 164 11.74 5.97 8.73
N LEU A 165 12.84 6.33 9.40
CA LEU A 165 12.83 6.67 10.82
C LEU A 165 11.98 7.92 11.11
N TYR A 166 11.97 8.90 10.21
CA TYR A 166 11.18 10.12 10.36
C TYR A 166 9.67 9.88 10.20
N TYR A 167 9.29 8.99 9.28
CA TYR A 167 7.88 8.64 9.04
C TYR A 167 7.32 7.60 10.01
N ASP A 168 8.14 7.07 10.93
CA ASP A 168 7.79 6.08 11.96
C ASP A 168 7.07 4.84 11.40
N GLU A 169 7.51 4.37 10.22
CA GLU A 169 6.96 3.16 9.62
C GLU A 169 7.44 1.94 10.42
N GLU A 170 6.57 1.35 11.25
CA GLU A 170 6.90 0.25 12.17
C GLU A 170 7.60 -0.93 11.47
N ALA A 171 7.26 -1.18 10.19
CA ALA A 171 7.86 -2.24 9.39
C ALA A 171 9.39 -2.09 9.24
N PHE A 172 9.91 -0.86 9.16
CA PHE A 172 11.33 -0.56 8.92
C PHE A 172 12.04 0.06 10.13
N THR A 173 11.28 0.66 11.05
CA THR A 173 11.80 1.49 12.15
C THR A 173 11.91 0.72 13.47
N HIS A 174 11.31 -0.48 13.56
CA HIS A 174 11.44 -1.31 14.75
C HIS A 174 12.93 -1.63 15.02
N PRO A 175 13.43 -1.46 16.26
CA PRO A 175 14.86 -1.54 16.57
C PRO A 175 15.49 -2.90 16.22
N GLU A 176 14.71 -3.98 16.25
CA GLU A 176 15.14 -5.31 15.84
C GLU A 176 15.25 -5.47 14.30
N ASN A 177 14.51 -4.67 13.53
CA ASN A 177 14.43 -4.77 12.07
C ASN A 177 15.47 -3.90 11.36
N ILE A 178 15.90 -2.79 11.97
CA ILE A 178 16.91 -1.87 11.42
C ILE A 178 18.18 -2.60 10.94
N PRO A 179 18.85 -3.47 11.74
CA PRO A 179 20.05 -4.16 11.27
C PRO A 179 19.75 -5.11 10.10
N ALA A 180 18.59 -5.77 10.09
CA ALA A 180 18.18 -6.65 9.00
C ALA A 180 17.98 -5.86 7.70
N VAL A 181 17.34 -4.69 7.76
CA VAL A 181 17.12 -3.80 6.61
C VAL A 181 18.45 -3.31 6.03
N VAL A 182 19.38 -2.88 6.89
CA VAL A 182 20.72 -2.44 6.45
C VAL A 182 21.50 -3.57 5.78
N LEU A 183 21.48 -4.77 6.36
CA LEU A 183 22.14 -5.95 5.79
C LEU A 183 21.55 -6.34 4.44
N MET A 184 20.22 -6.32 4.31
CA MET A 184 19.53 -6.61 3.05
C MET A 184 19.90 -5.61 1.95
N LEU A 185 19.96 -4.32 2.28
CA LEU A 185 20.37 -3.27 1.33
C LEU A 185 21.85 -3.41 0.92
N MET A 186 22.71 -3.82 1.85
CA MET A 186 24.14 -4.04 1.57
C MET A 186 24.36 -5.27 0.69
N PHE A 187 23.65 -6.38 0.93
CA PHE A 187 23.68 -7.55 0.04
C PHE A 187 23.12 -7.22 -1.34
N TYR A 188 22.07 -6.39 -1.40
CA TYR A 188 21.56 -5.90 -2.68
C TYR A 188 22.63 -5.11 -3.45
N ALA A 189 23.33 -4.17 -2.81
CA ALA A 189 24.43 -3.42 -3.41
C ALA A 189 25.54 -4.34 -3.95
N TRP A 190 25.93 -5.31 -3.12
CA TRP A 190 26.96 -6.28 -3.45
C TRP A 190 26.61 -7.16 -4.66
N ALA A 191 25.32 -7.48 -4.86
CA ALA A 191 24.87 -8.26 -6.00
C ALA A 191 24.64 -7.41 -7.26
N ILE A 192 24.04 -6.23 -7.11
CA ILE A 192 23.60 -5.41 -8.25
C ILE A 192 24.76 -4.71 -8.95
N ILE A 193 25.77 -4.24 -8.21
CA ILE A 193 26.91 -3.50 -8.80
C ILE A 193 27.71 -4.41 -9.76
N PRO A 194 28.13 -5.63 -9.39
CA PRO A 194 28.78 -6.56 -10.33
C PRO A 194 27.88 -6.93 -11.50
N PHE A 195 26.57 -7.11 -11.27
CA PHE A 195 25.62 -7.41 -12.34
C PHE A 195 25.53 -6.27 -13.38
N ILE A 196 25.53 -5.02 -12.92
CA ILE A 196 25.56 -3.84 -13.78
C ILE A 196 26.87 -3.78 -14.56
N TYR A 197 28.00 -4.08 -13.95
CA TYR A 197 29.28 -4.11 -14.66
C TYR A 197 29.26 -5.15 -15.79
N LEU A 198 28.78 -6.36 -15.52
CA LEU A 198 28.63 -7.41 -16.53
C LEU A 198 27.72 -6.97 -17.69
N THR A 199 26.58 -6.36 -17.37
CA THR A 199 25.60 -5.97 -18.39
C THR A 199 26.03 -4.70 -19.13
N SER A 200 26.84 -3.85 -18.50
CA SER A 200 27.40 -2.66 -19.16
C SER A 200 28.19 -3.04 -20.41
N PHE A 201 28.86 -4.21 -20.43
CA PHE A 201 29.61 -4.68 -21.59
C PHE A 201 28.77 -4.86 -22.86
N CYS A 202 27.46 -5.04 -22.72
CA CYS A 202 26.53 -5.17 -23.85
C CYS A 202 26.12 -3.84 -24.48
N PHE A 203 26.59 -2.70 -23.95
CA PHE A 203 26.19 -1.37 -24.40
C PHE A 203 27.37 -0.45 -24.71
N ASP A 204 27.26 0.27 -25.83
CA ASP A 204 28.25 1.24 -26.30
C ASP A 204 27.93 2.69 -25.89
N ASN A 205 26.69 2.99 -25.53
CA ASN A 205 26.24 4.33 -25.13
C ASN A 205 25.70 4.34 -23.70
N ALA A 206 26.28 5.18 -22.85
CA ALA A 206 25.97 5.29 -21.43
C ALA A 206 24.51 5.67 -21.16
N GLY A 207 23.95 6.60 -21.94
CA GLY A 207 22.57 7.04 -21.78
C GLY A 207 21.56 5.92 -22.12
N SER A 208 21.81 5.19 -23.21
CA SER A 208 20.96 4.06 -23.61
C SER A 208 21.07 2.89 -22.64
N ALA A 209 22.28 2.60 -22.14
CA ALA A 209 22.52 1.57 -21.14
C ALA A 209 21.73 1.84 -19.86
N CYS A 210 21.77 3.08 -19.36
CA CYS A 210 21.06 3.49 -18.15
C CYS A 210 19.54 3.30 -18.28
N VAL A 211 18.94 3.78 -19.38
CA VAL A 211 17.49 3.66 -19.61
C VAL A 211 17.08 2.19 -19.74
N LYS A 212 17.82 1.38 -20.52
CA LYS A 212 17.52 -0.04 -20.71
C LYS A 212 17.62 -0.82 -19.39
N LEU A 213 18.65 -0.56 -18.59
CA LEU A 213 18.81 -1.20 -17.27
C LEU A 213 17.69 -0.80 -16.30
N ILE A 214 17.27 0.47 -16.26
CA ILE A 214 16.13 0.89 -15.43
C ILE A 214 14.88 0.10 -15.82
N ILE A 215 14.58 0.00 -17.12
CA ILE A 215 13.40 -0.74 -17.61
C ILE A 215 13.49 -2.21 -17.23
N THR A 216 14.63 -2.87 -17.47
CA THR A 216 14.80 -4.29 -17.16
C THR A 216 14.70 -4.58 -15.67
N LEU A 217 15.35 -3.77 -14.82
CA LEU A 217 15.32 -3.93 -13.36
C LEU A 217 13.92 -3.69 -12.79
N THR A 218 13.22 -2.64 -13.26
CA THR A 218 11.87 -2.32 -12.79
C THR A 218 10.87 -3.41 -13.21
N PHE A 219 10.99 -3.94 -14.42
CA PHE A 219 10.12 -5.03 -14.89
C PHE A 219 10.38 -6.33 -14.09
N LEU A 220 11.65 -6.69 -13.91
CA LEU A 220 12.02 -7.89 -13.17
C LEU A 220 11.53 -7.83 -11.72
N ALA A 221 11.62 -6.65 -11.10
CA ALA A 221 11.29 -6.51 -9.70
C ALA A 221 9.79 -6.33 -9.43
N SER A 222 9.00 -5.85 -10.40
CA SER A 222 7.54 -5.78 -10.29
C SER A 222 6.83 -7.10 -10.64
N ALA A 223 7.48 -8.00 -11.39
CA ALA A 223 6.90 -9.30 -11.79
C ALA A 223 6.37 -10.17 -10.62
N PRO A 224 7.09 -10.31 -9.47
CA PRO A 224 6.59 -11.07 -8.33
C PRO A 224 5.30 -10.47 -7.74
N LEU A 225 5.21 -9.14 -7.72
CA LEU A 225 4.06 -8.39 -7.21
C LEU A 225 2.79 -8.70 -8.03
N PHE A 226 2.91 -8.69 -9.36
CA PHE A 226 1.80 -9.05 -10.26
C PHE A 226 1.40 -10.52 -10.13
N SER A 227 2.37 -11.41 -9.92
CA SER A 227 2.10 -12.84 -9.74
C SER A 227 1.33 -13.13 -8.44
N SER A 228 1.66 -12.43 -7.35
CA SER A 228 0.97 -12.53 -6.06
C SER A 228 -0.49 -12.07 -6.18
N GLN A 229 -0.77 -10.94 -6.84
CA GLN A 229 -2.12 -10.45 -7.10
C GLN A 229 -2.97 -11.43 -7.95
N SER A 230 -2.34 -12.16 -8.87
CA SER A 230 -3.02 -13.15 -9.73
C SER A 230 -3.43 -14.43 -8.98
N GLN A 231 -2.61 -14.89 -8.03
CA GLN A 231 -2.94 -16.03 -7.16
C GLN A 231 -4.07 -15.71 -6.19
N VAL A 232 -4.06 -14.48 -5.70
CA VAL A 232 -5.04 -13.92 -4.78
C VAL A 232 -6.44 -13.81 -5.39
N LYS A 233 -6.57 -13.49 -6.69
CA LYS A 233 -7.87 -13.37 -7.36
C LYS A 233 -8.53 -14.72 -7.71
N LYS A 234 -7.84 -15.83 -7.44
CA LYS A 234 -8.30 -17.21 -7.70
C LYS A 234 -8.83 -17.93 -6.45
N ILE A 235 -8.78 -17.28 -5.29
CA ILE A 235 -9.39 -17.73 -4.03
C ILE A 235 -10.67 -16.91 -3.85
#